data_AF-A0A7V4QCB4-F1
#
_entry.id   AF-A0A7V4QCB4-F1
#
_cell.length_a   1.000
_cell.length_b   1.000
_cell.length_c   1.000
_cell.angle_alpha   90.00
_cell.angle_beta   90.00
_cell.angle_gamma   90.00
#
_symmetry.space_group_name_H-M   'P 1'
#
loop_
_entity.id
_entity.type
_entity.pdbx_description
1 polymer ?
#
loop_
_entity_poly.entity_id
_entity_poly.type
_entity_poly.pdbx_seq_one_letter_code
_entity_poly.pdbx_strand_id
1 'polypeptide(L)'
;MLDSAMYRNLENIAKVHSDSYLEHAKHFPEAFERGNFPIRVSSLSELQKLSNWNHHGILEYYMELFAGFSLDDLEVAVNKFIEFQAIFFNHGESYLALEQFFKCFILYKILDRLNMLDGKNILEIGPGIGLNAFFIGEYTLNYSTVEVAESFYLLQNMINSFLFKDKFKNHIWDTVDKYTNFYACSNQKQIISPDIYRTKETASIHQYPYWKIGDIYSSEVQYDVIMSNANMLEFNPSALEDYLELFRVKLAKNGILLFFCTGNPTFGTPQSLIEKLAENKFKPLCLFRPGDNYKYLHISADDNKVIVLSAYGDTLKEYVKNYDLESYFDEIYILDDSKTGLFMGKYKFVNRDEVKKIGIKHGLIMHEKNEIREVFVDIFKELSIQELPLTPPFLQTFGIFVTDTHDLYNQIDFKTSCPFSFVQKEFSEILSLFEFSKNKSLYVKDALIDMLFKKQRGKQ
;
A
#
# COMPACT_ATOMS: atom_id res chain seq x y z
N MET A 1 -21.04 -20.05 -1.00
CA MET A 1 -19.95 -19.16 -0.54
C MET A 1 -18.69 -20.00 -0.48
N LEU A 2 -17.56 -19.48 -0.94
CA LEU A 2 -16.28 -20.18 -0.81
C LEU A 2 -15.88 -20.25 0.67
N ASP A 3 -15.53 -21.44 1.17
CA ASP A 3 -14.99 -21.63 2.52
C ASP A 3 -13.52 -22.05 2.48
N SER A 4 -12.87 -22.08 3.65
CA SER A 4 -11.44 -22.40 3.75
C SER A 4 -11.12 -23.85 3.40
N ALA A 5 -12.01 -24.81 3.70
CA ALA A 5 -11.81 -26.21 3.35
C ALA A 5 -11.79 -26.40 1.83
N MET A 6 -12.75 -25.77 1.15
CA MET A 6 -12.87 -25.81 -0.31
C MET A 6 -11.72 -25.06 -1.00
N TYR A 7 -11.33 -23.87 -0.50
CA TYR A 7 -10.16 -23.16 -1.01
C TYR A 7 -8.91 -24.02 -0.94
N ARG A 8 -8.63 -24.63 0.22
CA ARG A 8 -7.45 -25.49 0.42
C ARG A 8 -7.47 -26.73 -0.44
N ASN A 9 -8.64 -27.35 -0.62
CA ASN A 9 -8.77 -28.48 -1.51
C ASN A 9 -8.39 -28.10 -2.95
N LEU A 10 -8.89 -26.96 -3.44
CA LEU A 10 -8.59 -26.46 -4.78
C LEU A 10 -7.11 -26.04 -4.92
N GLU A 11 -6.54 -25.41 -3.90
CA GLU A 11 -5.10 -25.09 -3.87
C GLU A 11 -4.24 -26.37 -3.89
N ASN A 12 -4.63 -27.40 -3.14
CA ASN A 12 -3.91 -28.67 -3.11
C ASN A 12 -3.99 -29.38 -4.46
N ILE A 13 -5.16 -29.35 -5.11
CA ILE A 13 -5.29 -29.86 -6.48
C ILE A 13 -4.38 -29.09 -7.42
N ALA A 14 -4.31 -27.76 -7.33
CA ALA A 14 -3.40 -26.95 -8.14
C ALA A 14 -1.93 -27.34 -7.90
N LYS A 15 -1.53 -27.52 -6.63
CA LYS A 15 -0.18 -27.96 -6.24
C LYS A 15 0.19 -29.32 -6.81
N VAL A 16 -0.74 -30.27 -6.83
CA VAL A 16 -0.52 -31.61 -7.39
C VAL A 16 -0.33 -31.58 -8.91
N HIS A 17 -0.95 -30.63 -9.60
CA HIS A 17 -0.86 -30.50 -11.07
C HIS A 17 0.25 -29.55 -11.53
N SER A 18 0.98 -28.94 -10.60
CA SER A 18 2.17 -28.15 -10.94
C SER A 18 3.38 -29.05 -11.14
N ASP A 19 4.18 -28.74 -12.15
CA ASP A 19 5.41 -29.46 -12.46
C ASP A 19 6.49 -29.31 -11.36
N SER A 20 6.32 -28.34 -10.44
CA SER A 20 7.31 -28.06 -9.41
C SER A 20 6.69 -27.46 -8.14
N TYR A 21 7.03 -28.06 -6.98
CA TYR A 21 6.69 -27.52 -5.67
C TYR A 21 7.35 -26.16 -5.41
N LEU A 22 8.54 -25.92 -5.97
CA LEU A 22 9.27 -24.66 -5.82
C LEU A 22 8.47 -23.47 -6.39
N GLU A 23 7.68 -23.71 -7.44
CA GLU A 23 6.83 -22.69 -8.06
C GLU A 23 5.69 -22.24 -7.16
N HIS A 24 5.21 -23.11 -6.26
CA HIS A 24 4.26 -22.69 -5.23
C HIS A 24 4.96 -22.03 -4.06
N ALA A 25 6.13 -22.53 -3.67
CA ALA A 25 6.88 -22.02 -2.54
C ALA A 25 7.33 -20.57 -2.74
N LYS A 26 7.67 -20.16 -3.97
CA LYS A 26 8.09 -18.78 -4.23
C LYS A 26 7.01 -17.74 -3.94
N HIS A 27 5.73 -18.08 -4.16
CA HIS A 27 4.61 -17.18 -3.87
C HIS A 27 4.15 -17.27 -2.41
N PHE A 28 4.73 -18.11 -1.58
CA PHE A 28 4.32 -18.20 -0.19
C PHE A 28 4.48 -16.83 0.51
N PRO A 29 3.46 -16.33 1.23
CA PRO A 29 3.48 -15.00 1.84
C PRO A 29 4.31 -14.97 3.14
N GLU A 30 5.62 -15.20 3.02
CA GLU A 30 6.55 -15.34 4.14
C GLU A 30 6.62 -14.08 5.02
N ALA A 31 6.49 -12.89 4.46
CA ALA A 31 6.43 -11.64 5.24
C ALA A 31 5.26 -11.64 6.25
N PHE A 32 4.10 -12.15 5.85
CA PHE A 32 2.94 -12.30 6.72
C PHE A 32 3.17 -13.37 7.79
N GLU A 33 3.79 -14.50 7.43
CA GLU A 33 4.10 -15.57 8.39
C GLU A 33 5.05 -15.07 9.49
N ARG A 34 6.14 -14.37 9.10
CA ARG A 34 7.08 -13.76 10.05
C ARG A 34 6.41 -12.72 10.96
N GLY A 35 5.40 -12.02 10.44
CA GLY A 35 4.59 -11.06 11.21
C GLY A 35 3.51 -11.69 12.10
N ASN A 36 3.42 -13.03 12.17
CA ASN A 36 2.33 -13.76 12.83
C ASN A 36 0.93 -13.37 12.32
N PHE A 37 0.84 -12.94 11.06
CA PHE A 37 -0.44 -12.63 10.44
C PHE A 37 -1.18 -13.94 10.08
N PRO A 38 -2.51 -14.04 10.30
CA PRO A 38 -3.25 -15.24 10.00
C PRO A 38 -3.49 -15.37 8.48
N ILE A 39 -2.52 -15.94 7.77
CA ILE A 39 -2.61 -16.27 6.33
C ILE A 39 -3.77 -17.23 6.05
N ARG A 40 -4.05 -18.12 7.00
CA ARG A 40 -5.07 -19.16 6.95
C ARG A 40 -6.12 -18.90 8.02
N VAL A 41 -7.38 -19.21 7.72
CA VAL A 41 -8.49 -19.06 8.68
C VAL A 41 -9.31 -20.33 8.82
N SER A 42 -9.81 -20.57 10.03
CA SER A 42 -10.64 -21.72 10.38
C SER A 42 -12.12 -21.38 10.48
N SER A 43 -12.47 -20.09 10.61
CA SER A 43 -13.85 -19.67 10.86
C SER A 43 -14.18 -18.30 10.28
N LEU A 44 -15.49 -18.04 10.13
CA LEU A 44 -16.02 -16.75 9.73
C LEU A 44 -15.70 -15.64 10.76
N SER A 45 -15.60 -15.98 12.04
CA SER A 45 -15.23 -15.03 13.10
C SER A 45 -13.80 -14.51 12.94
N GLU A 46 -12.87 -15.33 12.44
CA GLU A 46 -11.51 -14.87 12.12
C GLU A 46 -11.51 -13.90 10.93
N LEU A 47 -12.32 -14.17 9.90
CA LEU A 47 -12.51 -13.23 8.79
C LEU A 47 -13.10 -11.89 9.25
N GLN A 48 -14.06 -11.92 10.18
CA GLN A 48 -14.61 -10.70 10.79
C GLN A 48 -13.55 -9.91 11.55
N LYS A 49 -12.60 -10.56 12.25
CA LYS A 49 -11.49 -9.87 12.91
C LYS A 49 -10.54 -9.24 11.88
N LEU A 50 -10.32 -9.92 10.76
CA LEU A 50 -9.46 -9.43 9.69
C LEU A 50 -10.01 -8.21 8.98
N SER A 51 -11.32 -8.05 8.83
CA SER A 51 -11.85 -6.82 8.24
C SER A 51 -11.61 -5.58 9.13
N ASN A 52 -11.22 -5.75 10.41
CA ASN A 52 -10.78 -4.69 11.33
C ASN A 52 -9.24 -4.56 11.39
N TRP A 53 -8.53 -5.32 10.56
CA TRP A 53 -7.09 -5.33 10.54
C TRP A 53 -6.56 -4.03 9.94
N ASN A 54 -5.49 -3.51 10.55
CA ASN A 54 -4.75 -2.27 10.27
C ASN A 54 -5.19 -1.04 11.07
N HIS A 55 -4.53 -0.85 12.21
CA HIS A 55 -4.42 0.41 12.93
C HIS A 55 -2.92 0.71 13.10
N HIS A 56 -2.33 1.43 12.15
CA HIS A 56 -0.93 1.86 12.24
C HIS A 56 -0.78 3.28 12.79
N GLY A 57 -1.88 3.93 13.21
CA GLY A 57 -1.85 5.31 13.67
C GLY A 57 -1.50 6.29 12.54
N ILE A 58 -1.86 5.94 11.30
CA ILE A 58 -1.55 6.71 10.09
C ILE A 58 -2.73 7.56 9.63
N LEU A 59 -3.86 7.50 10.35
CA LEU A 59 -5.04 8.30 10.03
C LEU A 59 -4.72 9.79 10.01
N GLU A 60 -4.08 10.29 11.05
CA GLU A 60 -3.72 11.70 11.20
C GLU A 60 -2.84 12.16 10.04
N TYR A 61 -1.90 11.30 9.61
CA TYR A 61 -1.07 11.55 8.46
C TYR A 61 -1.89 11.67 7.16
N TYR A 62 -2.85 10.77 6.89
CA TYR A 62 -3.73 10.89 5.72
C TYR A 62 -4.58 12.16 5.77
N MET A 63 -5.07 12.51 6.95
CA MET A 63 -5.85 13.74 7.16
C MET A 63 -4.99 14.98 6.89
N GLU A 64 -3.71 14.99 7.28
CA GLU A 64 -2.77 16.06 6.94
C GLU A 64 -2.47 16.10 5.44
N LEU A 65 -2.15 14.95 4.83
CA LEU A 65 -1.73 14.86 3.43
C LEU A 65 -2.83 15.33 2.46
N PHE A 66 -4.09 15.04 2.78
CA PHE A 66 -5.22 15.38 1.91
C PHE A 66 -5.98 16.63 2.36
N ALA A 67 -5.45 17.32 3.37
CA ALA A 67 -6.17 18.39 4.06
C ALA A 67 -7.61 17.95 4.34
N GLY A 68 -7.79 16.83 5.04
CA GLY A 68 -9.08 16.27 5.45
C GLY A 68 -9.98 15.74 4.32
N PHE A 69 -11.16 15.26 4.72
CA PHE A 69 -12.11 14.62 3.81
C PHE A 69 -13.54 15.08 4.10
N SER A 70 -14.39 15.10 3.07
CA SER A 70 -15.83 15.29 3.29
C SER A 70 -16.52 13.95 3.59
N LEU A 71 -17.66 13.99 4.27
CA LEU A 71 -18.44 12.78 4.52
C LEU A 71 -19.08 12.24 3.24
N ASP A 72 -19.54 13.13 2.36
CA ASP A 72 -20.17 12.75 1.09
C ASP A 72 -19.24 11.90 0.23
N ASP A 73 -17.93 12.18 0.31
CA ASP A 73 -16.87 11.44 -0.38
C ASP A 73 -16.75 9.96 0.08
N LEU A 74 -17.08 9.66 1.33
CA LEU A 74 -16.91 8.32 1.92
C LEU A 74 -18.24 7.61 2.20
N GLU A 75 -19.34 8.35 2.27
CA GLU A 75 -20.62 7.86 2.80
C GLU A 75 -21.12 6.63 2.07
N VAL A 76 -21.03 6.60 0.73
CA VAL A 76 -21.49 5.47 -0.08
C VAL A 76 -20.68 4.20 0.24
N ALA A 77 -19.35 4.30 0.26
CA ALA A 77 -18.47 3.16 0.53
C ALA A 77 -18.63 2.66 1.97
N VAL A 78 -18.72 3.57 2.95
CA VAL A 78 -18.90 3.23 4.36
C VAL A 78 -20.26 2.57 4.61
N ASN A 79 -21.34 3.11 4.04
CA ASN A 79 -22.67 2.51 4.18
C ASN A 79 -22.72 1.10 3.58
N LYS A 80 -22.16 0.90 2.38
CA LYS A 80 -22.06 -0.43 1.75
C LYS A 80 -21.23 -1.39 2.62
N PHE A 81 -20.17 -0.94 3.27
CA PHE A 81 -19.35 -1.79 4.13
C PHE A 81 -20.04 -2.17 5.45
N ILE A 82 -20.82 -1.26 6.03
CA ILE A 82 -21.66 -1.58 7.20
C ILE A 82 -22.73 -2.59 6.81
N GLU A 83 -23.40 -2.40 5.67
CA GLU A 83 -24.39 -3.35 5.15
C GLU A 83 -23.78 -4.73 4.89
N PHE A 84 -22.59 -4.77 4.27
CA PHE A 84 -21.81 -5.99 4.12
C PHE A 84 -21.58 -6.69 5.46
N GLN A 85 -21.07 -5.97 6.46
CA GLN A 85 -20.84 -6.56 7.78
C GLN A 85 -22.13 -7.09 8.41
N ALA A 86 -23.25 -6.37 8.29
CA ALA A 86 -24.53 -6.78 8.84
C ALA A 86 -25.08 -8.06 8.18
N ILE A 87 -24.83 -8.25 6.88
CA ILE A 87 -25.27 -9.45 6.14
C ILE A 87 -24.39 -10.66 6.46
N PHE A 88 -23.08 -10.48 6.53
CA PHE A 88 -22.13 -11.58 6.58
C PHE A 88 -21.59 -11.90 7.98
N PHE A 89 -21.67 -10.98 8.94
CA PHE A 89 -21.16 -11.18 10.30
C PHE A 89 -22.29 -11.01 11.32
N ASN A 90 -22.75 -12.12 11.92
CA ASN A 90 -23.86 -12.11 12.87
C ASN A 90 -23.53 -11.38 14.19
N HIS A 91 -24.45 -10.50 14.62
CA HIS A 91 -24.65 -9.98 15.98
C HIS A 91 -23.53 -9.17 16.68
N GLY A 92 -22.58 -8.58 15.95
CA GLY A 92 -21.62 -7.63 16.52
C GLY A 92 -21.97 -6.17 16.20
N GLU A 93 -21.46 -5.23 17.01
CA GLU A 93 -21.37 -3.83 16.58
C GLU A 93 -20.54 -3.77 15.29
N SER A 94 -21.09 -3.14 14.23
CA SER A 94 -20.32 -2.87 13.03
C SER A 94 -19.19 -1.90 13.38
N TYR A 95 -18.00 -2.17 12.88
CA TYR A 95 -16.87 -1.24 13.01
C TYR A 95 -16.50 -0.68 11.64
N LEU A 96 -15.60 0.29 11.65
CA LEU A 96 -15.07 0.87 10.43
C LEU A 96 -13.54 0.83 10.47
N ALA A 97 -12.93 0.17 9.47
CA ALA A 97 -11.49 0.16 9.25
C ALA A 97 -11.04 1.50 8.65
N LEU A 98 -11.19 2.57 9.43
CA LEU A 98 -11.18 3.95 8.94
C LEU A 98 -9.90 4.29 8.18
N GLU A 99 -8.73 3.92 8.71
CA GLU A 99 -7.43 4.12 8.05
C GLU A 99 -7.35 3.48 6.65
N GLN A 100 -7.89 2.27 6.50
CA GLN A 100 -7.87 1.56 5.22
C GLN A 100 -8.88 2.15 4.24
N PHE A 101 -10.05 2.60 4.71
CA PHE A 101 -10.98 3.36 3.89
C PHE A 101 -10.34 4.62 3.33
N PHE A 102 -9.61 5.36 4.17
CA PHE A 102 -8.88 6.55 3.72
C PHE A 102 -7.81 6.22 2.69
N LYS A 103 -6.99 5.19 2.94
CA LYS A 103 -5.99 4.72 1.97
C LYS A 103 -6.62 4.40 0.61
N CYS A 104 -7.72 3.64 0.60
CA CYS A 104 -8.42 3.24 -0.63
C CYS A 104 -9.07 4.44 -1.32
N PHE A 105 -9.63 5.36 -0.56
CA PHE A 105 -10.23 6.58 -1.09
C PHE A 105 -9.17 7.51 -1.72
N ILE A 106 -8.00 7.62 -1.11
CA ILE A 106 -6.85 8.35 -1.67
C ILE A 106 -6.47 7.78 -3.04
N LEU A 107 -6.31 6.46 -3.11
CA LEU A 107 -6.03 5.76 -4.36
C LEU A 107 -7.11 6.03 -5.41
N TYR A 108 -8.39 5.95 -5.03
CA TYR A 108 -9.51 6.30 -5.89
C TYR A 108 -9.39 7.73 -6.44
N LYS A 109 -9.11 8.73 -5.60
CA LYS A 109 -8.96 10.13 -6.06
C LYS A 109 -7.75 10.34 -6.96
N ILE A 110 -6.67 9.60 -6.74
CA ILE A 110 -5.51 9.63 -7.64
C ILE A 110 -5.92 9.08 -9.00
N LEU A 111 -6.55 7.91 -9.05
CA LEU A 111 -7.00 7.30 -10.30
C LEU A 111 -8.03 8.17 -11.05
N ASP A 112 -9.00 8.74 -10.33
CA ASP A 112 -10.02 9.65 -10.87
C ASP A 112 -9.36 10.84 -11.59
N ARG A 113 -8.44 11.52 -10.91
CA ARG A 113 -7.76 12.69 -11.48
C ARG A 113 -6.79 12.36 -12.61
N LEU A 114 -6.25 11.13 -12.65
CA LEU A 114 -5.48 10.63 -13.78
C LEU A 114 -6.36 10.18 -14.96
N ASN A 115 -7.69 10.25 -14.83
CA ASN A 115 -8.66 9.71 -15.78
C ASN A 115 -8.44 8.21 -16.03
N MET A 116 -8.13 7.47 -14.95
CA MET A 116 -7.77 6.05 -14.96
C MET A 116 -8.86 5.15 -14.34
N LEU A 117 -10.10 5.64 -14.19
CA LEU A 117 -11.24 4.86 -13.68
C LEU A 117 -12.21 4.47 -14.79
N ASP A 118 -12.88 5.46 -15.38
CA ASP A 118 -14.03 5.24 -16.27
C ASP A 118 -13.65 4.42 -17.51
N GLY A 119 -14.23 3.21 -17.60
CA GLY A 119 -14.03 2.32 -18.74
C GLY A 119 -12.63 1.72 -18.84
N LYS A 120 -11.84 1.76 -17.76
CA LYS A 120 -10.48 1.24 -17.71
C LYS A 120 -10.41 -0.21 -17.25
N ASN A 121 -9.36 -0.90 -17.69
CA ASN A 121 -8.99 -2.22 -17.17
C ASN A 121 -7.96 -2.04 -16.06
N ILE A 122 -8.29 -2.47 -14.84
CA ILE A 122 -7.42 -2.36 -13.65
C ILE A 122 -7.12 -3.76 -13.11
N LEU A 123 -5.84 -4.06 -12.91
CA LEU A 123 -5.37 -5.25 -12.20
C LEU A 123 -4.81 -4.83 -10.85
N GLU A 124 -5.26 -5.43 -9.75
CA GLU A 124 -4.70 -5.22 -8.41
C GLU A 124 -4.07 -6.49 -7.87
N ILE A 125 -2.77 -6.44 -7.57
CA ILE A 125 -2.05 -7.51 -6.90
C ILE A 125 -2.02 -7.25 -5.40
N GLY A 126 -2.44 -8.25 -4.63
CA GLY A 126 -2.49 -8.22 -3.17
C GLY A 126 -3.37 -7.09 -2.65
N PRO A 127 -4.68 -7.06 -2.96
CA PRO A 127 -5.59 -6.02 -2.48
C PRO A 127 -5.87 -6.11 -0.96
N GLY A 128 -5.30 -7.10 -0.26
CA GLY A 128 -5.44 -7.27 1.18
C GLY A 128 -6.88 -7.56 1.57
N ILE A 129 -7.49 -6.71 2.39
CA ILE A 129 -8.90 -6.88 2.76
C ILE A 129 -9.90 -6.52 1.65
N GLY A 130 -9.44 -6.04 0.48
CA GLY A 130 -10.30 -5.82 -0.70
C GLY A 130 -11.13 -4.54 -0.68
N LEU A 131 -10.77 -3.54 0.14
CA LEU A 131 -11.59 -2.33 0.28
C LEU A 131 -11.59 -1.43 -0.96
N ASN A 132 -10.58 -1.52 -1.83
CA ASN A 132 -10.55 -0.80 -3.10
C ASN A 132 -11.77 -1.11 -3.99
N ALA A 133 -12.35 -2.32 -3.86
CA ALA A 133 -13.57 -2.71 -4.56
C ALA A 133 -14.76 -1.78 -4.27
N PHE A 134 -14.87 -1.22 -3.06
CA PHE A 134 -15.96 -0.30 -2.68
C PHE A 134 -15.87 1.06 -3.39
N PHE A 135 -14.70 1.42 -3.92
CA PHE A 135 -14.46 2.71 -4.55
C PHE A 135 -14.28 2.62 -6.07
N ILE A 136 -13.62 1.58 -6.56
CA ILE A 136 -13.11 1.53 -7.94
C ILE A 136 -14.00 0.65 -8.84
N GLY A 137 -14.50 -0.48 -8.33
CA GLY A 137 -15.04 -1.54 -9.18
C GLY A 137 -16.27 -1.18 -10.00
N GLU A 138 -17.09 -0.22 -9.58
CA GLU A 138 -18.28 0.20 -10.35
C GLU A 138 -17.97 1.11 -11.55
N TYR A 139 -16.76 1.71 -11.60
CA TYR A 139 -16.35 2.65 -12.64
C TYR A 139 -15.50 2.01 -13.75
N THR A 140 -14.90 0.87 -13.46
CA THR A 140 -13.99 0.16 -14.38
C THR A 140 -14.72 -0.70 -15.39
N LEU A 141 -14.14 -0.86 -16.59
CA LEU A 141 -14.58 -1.86 -17.56
C LEU A 141 -14.22 -3.28 -17.09
N ASN A 142 -13.01 -3.45 -16.55
CA ASN A 142 -12.53 -4.69 -15.97
C ASN A 142 -11.76 -4.38 -14.68
N TYR A 143 -12.09 -5.03 -13.57
CA TYR A 143 -11.31 -4.99 -12.34
C TYR A 143 -10.94 -6.41 -11.94
N SER A 144 -9.66 -6.74 -12.10
CA SER A 144 -9.10 -8.03 -11.78
C SER A 144 -8.26 -7.95 -10.51
N THR A 145 -8.37 -8.94 -9.63
CA THR A 145 -7.53 -9.01 -8.42
C THR A 145 -6.81 -10.35 -8.30
N VAL A 146 -5.60 -10.32 -7.73
CA VAL A 146 -4.83 -11.52 -7.37
C VAL A 146 -4.50 -11.47 -5.89
N GLU A 147 -4.77 -12.55 -5.16
CA GLU A 147 -4.42 -12.66 -3.75
C GLU A 147 -3.76 -14.00 -3.43
N VAL A 148 -2.78 -13.94 -2.54
CA VAL A 148 -1.93 -15.06 -2.15
C VAL A 148 -2.25 -15.57 -0.75
N ALA A 149 -2.69 -14.69 0.15
CA ALA A 149 -3.17 -15.07 1.46
C ALA A 149 -4.62 -15.59 1.38
N GLU A 150 -4.84 -16.86 1.78
CA GLU A 150 -6.18 -17.48 1.80
C GLU A 150 -7.19 -16.61 2.55
N SER A 151 -6.80 -16.10 3.72
CA SER A 151 -7.68 -15.33 4.58
C SER A 151 -8.20 -14.06 3.91
N PHE A 152 -7.32 -13.32 3.24
CA PHE A 152 -7.68 -12.16 2.42
C PHE A 152 -8.50 -12.57 1.20
N TYR A 153 -8.13 -13.65 0.52
CA TYR A 153 -8.87 -14.14 -0.65
C TYR A 153 -10.33 -14.43 -0.31
N LEU A 154 -10.58 -15.13 0.80
CA LEU A 154 -11.90 -15.48 1.27
C LEU A 154 -12.73 -14.23 1.62
N LEU A 155 -12.13 -13.27 2.33
CA LEU A 155 -12.79 -12.00 2.67
C LEU A 155 -13.16 -11.20 1.41
N GLN A 156 -12.21 -11.04 0.49
CA GLN A 156 -12.42 -10.40 -0.80
C GLN A 156 -13.52 -11.09 -1.61
N ASN A 157 -13.57 -12.41 -1.62
CA ASN A 157 -14.62 -13.16 -2.31
C ASN A 157 -16.01 -12.81 -1.74
N MET A 158 -16.14 -12.65 -0.42
CA MET A 158 -17.41 -12.25 0.21
C MET A 158 -17.78 -10.81 -0.18
N ILE A 159 -16.81 -9.89 -0.13
CA ILE A 159 -16.99 -8.48 -0.53
C ILE A 159 -17.43 -8.37 -1.99
N ASN A 160 -16.70 -9.01 -2.91
CA ASN A 160 -16.98 -8.93 -4.34
C ASN A 160 -18.32 -9.59 -4.70
N SER A 161 -18.68 -10.70 -4.03
CA SER A 161 -20.00 -11.32 -4.18
C SER A 161 -21.12 -10.40 -3.75
N PHE A 162 -20.92 -9.65 -2.65
CA PHE A 162 -21.89 -8.68 -2.14
C PHE A 162 -22.05 -7.49 -3.08
N LEU A 163 -20.93 -6.88 -3.50
CA LEU A 163 -20.92 -5.65 -4.28
C LEU A 163 -21.40 -5.86 -5.72
N PHE A 164 -20.92 -6.91 -6.38
CA PHE A 164 -21.01 -7.00 -7.84
C PHE A 164 -21.92 -8.12 -8.34
N LYS A 165 -22.36 -9.03 -7.46
CA LYS A 165 -23.36 -10.06 -7.76
C LYS A 165 -23.05 -10.82 -9.06
N ASP A 166 -23.86 -10.63 -10.10
CA ASP A 166 -23.77 -11.26 -11.41
C ASP A 166 -22.59 -10.78 -12.26
N LYS A 167 -21.99 -9.63 -11.91
CA LYS A 167 -20.77 -9.11 -12.56
C LYS A 167 -19.48 -9.69 -11.98
N PHE A 168 -19.56 -10.45 -10.86
CA PHE A 168 -18.41 -11.04 -10.20
C PHE A 168 -18.12 -12.46 -10.71
N LYS A 169 -16.88 -12.69 -11.13
CA LYS A 169 -16.33 -14.01 -11.48
C LYS A 169 -15.18 -14.36 -10.55
N ASN A 170 -15.36 -15.44 -9.79
CA ASN A 170 -14.30 -16.04 -9.00
C ASN A 170 -13.64 -17.18 -9.79
N HIS A 171 -12.38 -16.99 -10.18
CA HIS A 171 -11.64 -17.93 -11.03
C HIS A 171 -11.14 -19.16 -10.29
N ILE A 172 -11.38 -19.29 -8.98
CA ILE A 172 -11.08 -20.53 -8.25
C ILE A 172 -11.91 -21.71 -8.76
N TRP A 173 -13.08 -21.46 -9.33
CA TRP A 173 -14.00 -22.47 -9.85
C TRP A 173 -13.66 -22.92 -11.27
N ASP A 174 -12.86 -22.14 -12.00
CA ASP A 174 -12.49 -22.48 -13.37
C ASP A 174 -11.69 -23.78 -13.37
N THR A 175 -12.17 -24.75 -14.16
CA THR A 175 -11.67 -26.14 -14.18
C THR A 175 -10.15 -26.22 -14.17
N VAL A 176 -9.67 -27.18 -13.39
CA VAL A 176 -8.28 -27.62 -13.22
C VAL A 176 -7.63 -28.00 -14.57
N ASP A 177 -8.43 -28.34 -15.58
CA ASP A 177 -7.99 -28.81 -16.90
C ASP A 177 -7.07 -27.85 -17.69
N LYS A 178 -6.84 -26.62 -17.20
CA LYS A 178 -5.94 -25.61 -17.81
C LYS A 178 -4.56 -25.47 -17.16
N TYR A 179 -4.15 -26.35 -16.25
CA TYR A 179 -2.88 -26.20 -15.51
C TYR A 179 -1.57 -26.31 -16.31
N THR A 180 -1.60 -26.32 -17.66
CA THR A 180 -0.38 -26.46 -18.47
C THR A 180 0.41 -25.18 -18.72
N ASN A 181 -0.04 -23.99 -18.31
CA ASN A 181 0.57 -22.74 -18.80
C ASN A 181 1.00 -21.78 -17.69
N PHE A 182 1.56 -22.27 -16.57
CA PHE A 182 2.26 -21.36 -15.65
C PHE A 182 3.47 -20.71 -16.35
N TYR A 183 4.13 -21.39 -17.33
CA TYR A 183 5.29 -20.85 -18.06
C TYR A 183 5.47 -21.32 -19.53
N ALA A 184 4.39 -21.52 -20.30
CA ALA A 184 4.54 -21.84 -21.72
C ALA A 184 4.94 -20.59 -22.56
N CYS A 185 6.08 -19.97 -22.25
CA CYS A 185 6.83 -19.13 -23.19
C CYS A 185 7.59 -20.00 -24.22
N SER A 186 7.32 -21.31 -24.28
CA SER A 186 7.74 -22.15 -25.40
C SER A 186 6.67 -23.19 -25.74
N ASN A 187 6.09 -23.03 -26.94
CA ASN A 187 5.39 -24.01 -27.78
C ASN A 187 5.04 -25.37 -27.16
N GLN A 188 3.88 -25.53 -26.51
CA GLN A 188 3.18 -26.84 -26.48
C GLN A 188 1.64 -26.71 -26.57
N LYS A 189 1.05 -27.74 -27.18
CA LYS A 189 -0.32 -27.78 -27.73
C LYS A 189 -1.41 -27.81 -26.65
N GLN A 190 -2.47 -27.04 -26.89
CA GLN A 190 -3.73 -27.06 -26.15
C GLN A 190 -4.44 -28.42 -26.29
N ILE A 191 -4.90 -28.97 -25.18
CA ILE A 191 -5.97 -29.98 -25.14
C ILE A 191 -7.26 -29.25 -24.75
N ILE A 192 -8.30 -29.38 -25.59
CA ILE A 192 -9.61 -28.78 -25.37
C ILE A 192 -10.48 -29.79 -24.60
N SER A 193 -11.09 -29.36 -23.49
CA SER A 193 -12.08 -30.09 -22.69
C SER A 193 -13.43 -29.35 -22.74
N PRO A 194 -14.58 -30.03 -22.60
CA PRO A 194 -15.85 -29.59 -23.18
C PRO A 194 -16.55 -28.48 -22.38
N ASP A 195 -17.28 -27.65 -23.14
CA ASP A 195 -18.02 -26.48 -22.67
C ASP A 195 -19.03 -26.81 -21.56
N ILE A 196 -18.62 -26.55 -20.31
CA ILE A 196 -19.56 -26.33 -19.20
C ILE A 196 -20.09 -24.91 -19.38
N TYR A 197 -21.36 -24.80 -19.79
CA TYR A 197 -22.19 -23.60 -19.90
C TYR A 197 -21.51 -22.28 -19.48
N ARG A 198 -20.70 -21.71 -20.38
CA ARG A 198 -20.28 -20.32 -20.26
C ARG A 198 -21.47 -19.47 -20.63
N THR A 199 -22.17 -18.95 -19.63
CA THR A 199 -23.00 -17.76 -19.82
C THR A 199 -22.10 -16.68 -20.44
N LYS A 200 -22.60 -16.01 -21.50
CA LYS A 200 -21.90 -14.92 -22.17
C LYS A 200 -21.16 -14.05 -21.15
N GLU A 201 -19.85 -13.89 -21.30
CA GLU A 201 -18.99 -13.15 -20.38
C GLU A 201 -19.44 -11.68 -20.30
N THR A 202 -20.27 -11.38 -19.31
CA THR A 202 -20.62 -10.01 -18.87
C THR A 202 -19.96 -9.66 -17.55
N ALA A 203 -19.13 -10.56 -16.99
CA ALA A 203 -18.39 -10.31 -15.77
C ALA A 203 -17.35 -9.21 -16.04
N SER A 204 -17.43 -8.13 -15.28
CA SER A 204 -16.44 -7.05 -15.29
C SER A 204 -15.48 -7.16 -14.11
N ILE A 205 -15.79 -7.99 -13.10
CA ILE A 205 -14.99 -8.12 -11.88
C ILE A 205 -14.48 -9.54 -11.75
N HIS A 206 -13.17 -9.69 -11.65
CA HIS A 206 -12.49 -10.97 -11.66
C HIS A 206 -11.60 -11.11 -10.42
N GLN A 207 -11.69 -12.24 -9.73
CA GLN A 207 -10.76 -12.57 -8.65
C GLN A 207 -10.04 -13.87 -8.96
N TYR A 208 -8.71 -13.83 -8.91
CA TYR A 208 -7.82 -14.94 -9.23
C TYR A 208 -7.03 -15.35 -7.98
N PRO A 209 -6.99 -16.65 -7.63
CA PRO A 209 -6.03 -17.10 -6.63
C PRO A 209 -4.61 -17.05 -7.23
N TYR A 210 -3.58 -16.93 -6.40
CA TYR A 210 -2.19 -16.79 -6.90
C TYR A 210 -1.75 -17.90 -7.88
N TRP A 211 -2.25 -19.13 -7.74
CA TRP A 211 -1.93 -20.23 -8.66
C TRP A 211 -2.62 -20.14 -10.03
N LYS A 212 -3.41 -19.08 -10.27
CA LYS A 212 -4.08 -18.79 -11.55
C LYS A 212 -3.50 -17.55 -12.24
N ILE A 213 -2.34 -17.04 -11.82
CA ILE A 213 -1.65 -15.92 -12.50
C ILE A 213 -1.39 -16.22 -13.99
N GLY A 214 -1.11 -17.48 -14.36
CA GLY A 214 -0.96 -17.89 -15.76
C GLY A 214 -2.21 -17.66 -16.63
N ASP A 215 -3.41 -17.69 -16.04
CA ASP A 215 -4.65 -17.35 -16.77
C ASP A 215 -4.71 -15.85 -17.08
N ILE A 216 -4.20 -15.01 -16.17
CA ILE A 216 -4.06 -13.58 -16.44
C ILE A 216 -3.03 -13.38 -17.54
N TYR A 217 -1.84 -14.01 -17.43
CA TYR A 217 -0.78 -13.91 -18.42
C TYR A 217 -1.30 -14.23 -19.83
N SER A 218 -1.99 -15.37 -19.97
CA SER A 218 -2.50 -15.89 -21.25
C SER A 218 -3.78 -15.21 -21.78
N SER A 219 -4.41 -14.35 -21.00
CA SER A 219 -5.58 -13.59 -21.46
C SER A 219 -5.20 -12.55 -22.53
N GLU A 220 -6.16 -12.12 -23.34
CA GLU A 220 -5.96 -11.00 -24.28
C GLU A 220 -6.11 -9.62 -23.59
N VAL A 221 -6.55 -9.59 -22.33
CA VAL A 221 -6.78 -8.35 -21.59
C VAL A 221 -5.45 -7.66 -21.31
N GLN A 222 -5.37 -6.39 -21.67
CA GLN A 222 -4.32 -5.45 -21.29
C GLN A 222 -4.91 -4.47 -20.28
N TYR A 223 -4.11 -4.08 -19.28
CA TYR A 223 -4.54 -3.23 -18.17
C TYR A 223 -4.00 -1.82 -18.34
N ASP A 224 -4.89 -0.83 -18.24
CA ASP A 224 -4.51 0.59 -18.17
C ASP A 224 -3.81 0.90 -16.85
N VAL A 225 -4.18 0.20 -15.77
CA VAL A 225 -3.56 0.34 -14.46
C VAL A 225 -3.26 -1.03 -13.89
N ILE A 226 -2.02 -1.20 -13.43
CA ILE A 226 -1.68 -2.30 -12.53
C ILE A 226 -1.32 -1.70 -11.17
N MET A 227 -1.99 -2.14 -10.12
CA MET A 227 -1.76 -1.70 -8.75
C MET A 227 -1.08 -2.79 -7.92
N SER A 228 -0.09 -2.40 -7.11
CA SER A 228 0.56 -3.31 -6.15
C SER A 228 0.82 -2.57 -4.83
N ASN A 229 -0.25 -2.36 -4.06
CA ASN A 229 -0.23 -1.45 -2.91
C ASN A 229 0.26 -2.15 -1.64
N ALA A 230 1.33 -1.63 -1.05
CA ALA A 230 1.91 -2.08 0.22
C ALA A 230 2.38 -3.55 0.24
N ASN A 231 2.88 -4.10 -0.86
CA ASN A 231 3.33 -5.50 -0.93
C ASN A 231 4.62 -5.76 -1.75
N MET A 232 5.11 -4.78 -2.51
CA MET A 232 6.27 -4.96 -3.41
C MET A 232 7.55 -5.44 -2.70
N LEU A 233 7.79 -5.01 -1.44
CA LEU A 233 8.91 -5.46 -0.60
C LEU A 233 8.58 -6.66 0.29
N GLU A 234 7.34 -7.12 0.26
CA GLU A 234 6.84 -8.28 1.02
C GLU A 234 6.88 -9.56 0.18
N PHE A 235 6.96 -9.43 -1.14
CA PHE A 235 7.18 -10.56 -2.03
C PHE A 235 8.56 -11.18 -1.79
N ASN A 236 8.59 -12.52 -1.82
CA ASN A 236 9.84 -13.23 -2.03
C ASN A 236 10.51 -12.68 -3.31
N PRO A 237 11.85 -12.53 -3.36
CA PRO A 237 12.53 -11.98 -4.53
C PRO A 237 12.17 -12.65 -5.86
N SER A 238 11.93 -13.98 -5.86
CA SER A 238 11.56 -14.70 -7.09
C SER A 238 10.12 -14.40 -7.52
N ALA A 239 9.19 -14.33 -6.56
CA ALA A 239 7.82 -13.94 -6.86
C ALA A 239 7.71 -12.50 -7.35
N LEU A 240 8.54 -11.59 -6.82
CA LEU A 240 8.61 -10.21 -7.32
C LEU A 240 9.01 -10.18 -8.80
N GLU A 241 9.98 -10.99 -9.23
CA GLU A 241 10.35 -11.06 -10.66
C GLU A 241 9.18 -11.56 -11.52
N ASP A 242 8.45 -12.59 -11.08
CA ASP A 242 7.28 -13.08 -11.83
C ASP A 242 6.20 -11.99 -11.98
N TYR A 243 5.94 -11.22 -10.92
CA TYR A 243 4.99 -10.13 -10.96
C TYR A 243 5.50 -8.97 -11.82
N LEU A 244 6.78 -8.60 -11.75
CA LEU A 244 7.34 -7.56 -12.62
C LEU A 244 7.28 -7.94 -14.10
N GLU A 245 7.51 -9.22 -14.43
CA GLU A 245 7.30 -9.72 -15.79
C GLU A 245 5.83 -9.62 -16.20
N LEU A 246 4.91 -10.13 -15.37
CA LEU A 246 3.47 -10.02 -15.59
C LEU A 246 3.07 -8.56 -15.85
N PHE A 247 3.57 -7.63 -15.03
CA PHE A 247 3.26 -6.21 -15.15
C PHE A 247 3.71 -5.70 -16.51
N ARG A 248 4.95 -6.01 -16.91
CA ARG A 248 5.49 -5.55 -18.18
C ARG A 248 4.71 -6.09 -19.39
N VAL A 249 4.25 -7.34 -19.32
CA VAL A 249 3.52 -8.02 -20.41
C VAL A 249 2.05 -7.60 -20.51
N LYS A 250 1.43 -7.27 -19.37
CA LYS A 250 -0.01 -7.02 -19.26
C LYS A 250 -0.38 -5.56 -19.13
N LEU A 251 0.60 -4.66 -18.98
CA LEU A 251 0.35 -3.23 -19.00
C LEU A 251 0.11 -2.78 -20.44
N ALA A 252 -1.01 -2.07 -20.66
CA ALA A 252 -1.30 -1.46 -21.94
C ALA A 252 -0.22 -0.44 -22.34
N LYS A 253 -0.14 -0.11 -23.63
CA LYS A 253 0.86 0.82 -24.17
C LYS A 253 0.96 2.12 -23.36
N ASN A 254 -0.17 2.72 -23.00
CA ASN A 254 -0.24 3.95 -22.20
C ASN A 254 -0.66 3.70 -20.75
N GLY A 255 -0.48 2.46 -20.27
CA GLY A 255 -0.83 2.07 -18.92
C GLY A 255 0.24 2.47 -17.91
N ILE A 256 -0.15 2.46 -16.64
CA ILE A 256 0.71 2.78 -15.51
C ILE A 256 0.76 1.65 -14.48
N LEU A 257 1.95 1.41 -13.93
CA LEU A 257 2.13 0.67 -12.68
C LEU A 257 2.04 1.66 -11.53
N LEU A 258 1.11 1.45 -10.60
CA LEU A 258 0.90 2.29 -9.43
C LEU A 258 1.13 1.49 -8.14
N PHE A 259 1.87 2.05 -7.21
CA PHE A 259 1.88 1.55 -5.83
C PHE A 259 1.82 2.71 -4.84
N PHE A 260 1.02 2.51 -3.80
CA PHE A 260 0.95 3.40 -2.65
C PHE A 260 1.38 2.63 -1.40
N CYS A 261 2.60 2.94 -0.94
CA CYS A 261 3.43 2.13 -0.05
C CYS A 261 4.07 0.93 -0.75
N THR A 262 5.33 0.66 -0.42
CA THR A 262 6.11 -0.49 -0.90
C THR A 262 5.86 -1.75 -0.09
N GLY A 263 5.22 -1.65 1.08
CA GLY A 263 5.07 -2.74 2.04
C GLY A 263 6.22 -2.84 3.04
N ASN A 264 6.12 -3.78 3.97
CA ASN A 264 7.17 -4.05 4.95
C ASN A 264 8.48 -4.46 4.26
N PRO A 265 9.64 -3.84 4.54
CA PRO A 265 10.94 -4.15 3.92
C PRO A 265 11.51 -5.53 4.34
N THR A 266 10.79 -6.60 4.05
CA THR A 266 11.13 -7.97 4.48
C THR A 266 12.24 -8.57 3.62
N PHE A 267 12.22 -8.30 2.32
CA PHE A 267 13.13 -8.90 1.34
C PHE A 267 13.99 -7.88 0.59
N GLY A 268 14.01 -6.63 1.05
CA GLY A 268 14.78 -5.58 0.42
C GLY A 268 14.57 -4.22 1.04
N THR A 269 15.20 -3.24 0.44
CA THR A 269 15.02 -1.82 0.74
C THR A 269 14.23 -1.16 -0.39
N PRO A 270 13.59 0.00 -0.14
CA PRO A 270 13.04 0.80 -1.22
C PRO A 270 14.03 1.00 -2.37
N GLN A 271 15.31 1.24 -2.09
CA GLN A 271 16.33 1.45 -3.13
C GLN A 271 16.49 0.21 -4.02
N SER A 272 16.62 -0.97 -3.42
CA SER A 272 16.71 -2.21 -4.19
C SER A 272 15.45 -2.51 -5.02
N LEU A 273 14.28 -2.03 -4.58
CA LEU A 273 13.05 -2.15 -5.37
C LEU A 273 13.10 -1.24 -6.61
N ILE A 274 13.58 -0.01 -6.47
CA ILE A 274 13.76 0.92 -7.59
C ILE A 274 14.76 0.38 -8.61
N GLU A 275 15.85 -0.24 -8.14
CA GLU A 275 16.84 -0.91 -8.99
C GLU A 275 16.20 -2.07 -9.77
N LYS A 276 15.45 -2.95 -9.09
CA LYS A 276 14.71 -4.06 -9.72
C LYS A 276 13.68 -3.59 -10.74
N LEU A 277 12.96 -2.50 -10.45
CA LEU A 277 12.03 -1.88 -11.39
C LEU A 277 12.78 -1.41 -12.65
N ALA A 278 13.92 -0.74 -12.49
CA ALA A 278 14.73 -0.29 -13.61
C ALA A 278 15.31 -1.45 -14.45
N GLU A 279 15.79 -2.52 -13.79
CA GLU A 279 16.25 -3.75 -14.45
C GLU A 279 15.14 -4.40 -15.29
N ASN A 280 13.90 -4.34 -14.79
CA ASN A 280 12.70 -4.81 -15.49
C ASN A 280 12.08 -3.77 -16.44
N LYS A 281 12.87 -2.75 -16.83
CA LYS A 281 12.48 -1.69 -17.77
C LYS A 281 11.28 -0.86 -17.35
N PHE A 282 11.11 -0.63 -16.05
CA PHE A 282 10.22 0.40 -15.55
C PHE A 282 10.98 1.70 -15.33
N LYS A 283 10.33 2.82 -15.63
CA LYS A 283 10.82 4.16 -15.26
C LYS A 283 9.74 4.93 -14.52
N PRO A 284 10.09 5.71 -13.48
CA PRO A 284 9.13 6.49 -12.74
C PRO A 284 8.65 7.68 -13.60
N LEU A 285 7.34 7.87 -13.69
CA LEU A 285 6.74 9.17 -14.00
C LEU A 285 6.72 10.06 -12.76
N CYS A 286 6.41 9.42 -11.62
CA CYS A 286 6.35 10.02 -10.31
C CYS A 286 6.83 9.00 -9.28
N LEU A 287 7.76 9.40 -8.45
CA LEU A 287 8.21 8.66 -7.28
C LEU A 287 8.38 9.70 -6.18
N PHE A 288 7.61 9.61 -5.11
CA PHE A 288 7.85 10.47 -3.96
C PHE A 288 7.65 9.67 -2.69
N ARG A 289 8.49 9.99 -1.71
CA ARG A 289 8.28 9.59 -0.33
C ARG A 289 7.74 10.79 0.43
N PRO A 290 6.50 10.74 0.92
CA PRO A 290 5.98 11.85 1.68
C PRO A 290 6.80 12.05 2.96
N GLY A 291 7.37 13.25 3.09
CA GLY A 291 8.39 13.56 4.08
C GLY A 291 9.68 14.09 3.45
N ASP A 292 10.05 13.64 2.25
CA ASP A 292 11.30 14.02 1.59
C ASP A 292 11.33 15.48 1.13
N ASN A 293 10.17 16.14 0.93
CA ASN A 293 10.13 17.50 0.37
C ASN A 293 9.28 18.55 1.09
N TYR A 294 8.22 18.23 1.84
CA TYR A 294 7.27 19.29 2.22
C TYR A 294 7.57 20.05 3.53
N LYS A 295 8.48 19.59 4.41
CA LYS A 295 8.74 20.28 5.69
C LYS A 295 10.22 20.57 6.00
N TYR A 296 11.17 19.84 5.41
CA TYR A 296 12.61 20.15 5.58
C TYR A 296 13.09 21.31 4.69
N LEU A 297 12.45 21.52 3.52
CA LEU A 297 12.79 22.60 2.57
C LEU A 297 12.50 24.02 3.07
N HIS A 298 11.80 24.18 4.20
CA HIS A 298 11.51 25.48 4.81
C HIS A 298 12.43 25.83 5.97
N ILE A 299 13.39 24.96 6.31
CA ILE A 299 14.46 25.28 7.25
C ILE A 299 15.43 26.17 6.48
N SER A 300 15.66 27.39 6.97
CA SER A 300 16.60 28.31 6.33
C SER A 300 18.00 27.71 6.35
N ALA A 301 18.85 28.03 5.36
CA ALA A 301 20.23 27.53 5.32
C ALA A 301 21.06 27.89 6.58
N ASP A 302 20.59 28.83 7.39
CA ASP A 302 21.20 29.23 8.66
C ASP A 302 20.77 28.33 9.86
N ASP A 303 19.82 27.41 9.65
CA ASP A 303 19.18 26.59 10.70
C ASP A 303 19.47 25.08 10.57
N ASN A 304 20.60 24.68 9.97
CA ASN A 304 20.97 23.28 9.67
C ASN A 304 21.33 22.41 10.89
N LYS A 305 21.11 22.88 12.12
CA LYS A 305 21.31 22.12 13.36
C LYS A 305 19.98 21.55 13.83
N VAL A 306 19.92 20.23 13.99
CA VAL A 306 18.72 19.55 14.47
C VAL A 306 19.01 18.72 15.72
N ILE A 307 18.06 18.72 16.65
CA ILE A 307 18.05 17.76 17.76
C ILE A 307 17.18 16.56 17.42
N VAL A 308 17.65 15.35 17.69
CA VAL A 308 16.93 14.10 17.53
C VAL A 308 16.67 13.51 18.92
N LEU A 309 15.40 13.28 19.22
CA LEU A 309 14.92 12.67 20.46
C LEU A 309 14.42 11.25 20.18
N SER A 310 15.17 10.25 20.60
CA SER A 310 14.81 8.83 20.50
C SER A 310 15.29 8.10 21.75
N ALA A 311 14.63 7.00 22.13
CA ALA A 311 15.26 6.05 23.04
C ALA A 311 16.59 5.60 22.41
N TYR A 312 17.70 5.76 23.13
CA TYR A 312 19.00 5.33 22.63
C TYR A 312 19.02 3.80 22.51
N GLY A 313 19.29 3.30 21.31
CA GLY A 313 19.33 1.86 21.01
C GLY A 313 19.55 1.59 19.52
N ASP A 314 19.41 0.34 19.10
CA ASP A 314 19.57 -0.06 17.70
C ASP A 314 18.52 0.59 16.80
N THR A 315 17.34 0.90 17.34
CA THR A 315 16.28 1.69 16.72
C THR A 315 16.79 3.04 16.18
N LEU A 316 17.53 3.82 16.99
CA LEU A 316 18.08 5.11 16.52
C LEU A 316 19.12 4.93 15.42
N LYS A 317 19.95 3.88 15.49
CA LYS A 317 20.96 3.59 14.46
C LYS A 317 20.31 3.19 13.14
N GLU A 318 19.31 2.32 13.19
CA GLU A 318 18.54 1.91 12.01
C GLU A 318 17.83 3.11 11.40
N TYR A 319 17.21 3.97 12.22
CA TYR A 319 16.54 5.15 11.71
C TYR A 319 17.49 6.16 11.08
N VAL A 320 18.57 6.52 11.76
CA VAL A 320 19.61 7.37 11.19
C VAL A 320 20.05 6.87 9.80
N LYS A 321 20.27 5.56 9.68
CA LYS A 321 20.66 4.92 8.42
C LYS A 321 19.56 4.92 7.36
N ASN A 322 18.30 4.75 7.76
CA ASN A 322 17.15 4.60 6.86
C ASN A 322 16.57 5.94 6.37
N TYR A 323 16.90 7.04 7.03
CA TYR A 323 16.38 8.38 6.74
C TYR A 323 17.39 9.33 6.11
N ASP A 324 18.65 8.91 5.98
CA ASP A 324 19.75 9.72 5.42
C ASP A 324 19.77 11.15 5.99
N LEU A 325 19.53 11.29 7.30
CA LEU A 325 19.48 12.61 7.94
C LEU A 325 20.77 13.41 7.72
N GLU A 326 21.89 12.71 7.52
CA GLU A 326 23.20 13.30 7.23
C GLU A 326 23.27 14.06 5.90
N SER A 327 22.37 13.80 4.95
CA SER A 327 22.31 14.58 3.69
C SER A 327 21.50 15.87 3.82
N TYR A 328 20.68 15.98 4.86
CA TYR A 328 19.80 17.13 5.09
C TYR A 328 20.30 18.09 6.17
N PHE A 329 21.14 17.64 7.10
CA PHE A 329 21.58 18.42 8.26
C PHE A 329 23.11 18.40 8.43
N ASP A 330 23.68 19.56 8.72
CA ASP A 330 25.13 19.71 8.94
C ASP A 330 25.55 19.08 10.28
N GLU A 331 24.70 19.23 11.30
CA GLU A 331 24.97 18.73 12.64
C GLU A 331 23.69 18.15 13.27
N ILE A 332 23.81 16.91 13.76
CA ILE A 332 22.72 16.19 14.40
C ILE A 332 23.11 15.91 15.86
N TYR A 333 22.28 16.42 16.77
CA TYR A 333 22.45 16.27 18.21
C TYR A 333 21.45 15.23 18.73
N ILE A 334 21.87 14.31 19.58
CA ILE A 334 20.98 13.32 20.20
C ILE A 334 20.82 13.71 21.67
N LEU A 335 19.59 13.97 22.11
CA LEU A 335 19.35 14.22 23.54
C LEU A 335 19.37 12.90 24.31
N ASP A 336 20.37 12.74 25.15
CA ASP A 336 20.44 11.64 26.10
C ASP A 336 21.21 12.15 27.32
N ASP A 337 20.48 12.53 28.35
CA ASP A 337 21.05 13.07 29.59
C ASP A 337 22.08 12.07 30.20
N SER A 338 21.93 10.76 29.95
CA SER A 338 22.85 9.72 30.47
C SER A 338 24.12 9.53 29.64
N LYS A 339 24.17 10.08 28.41
CA LYS A 339 25.26 9.88 27.43
C LYS A 339 25.90 11.16 26.93
N THR A 340 25.54 12.29 27.55
CA THR A 340 26.13 13.61 27.35
C THR A 340 27.64 13.54 27.07
N GLY A 341 28.08 14.16 25.97
CA GLY A 341 29.50 14.26 25.60
C GLY A 341 30.06 13.07 24.83
N LEU A 342 29.27 12.00 24.62
CA LEU A 342 29.64 10.93 23.69
C LEU A 342 29.49 11.36 22.23
N PHE A 343 30.28 10.74 21.37
CA PHE A 343 30.24 10.88 19.93
C PHE A 343 30.02 9.51 19.28
N MET A 344 29.11 9.44 18.32
CA MET A 344 28.89 8.24 17.51
C MET A 344 28.89 8.68 16.04
N GLY A 345 29.98 8.47 15.31
CA GLY A 345 30.09 9.01 13.94
C GLY A 345 29.98 10.54 13.94
N LYS A 346 28.99 11.09 13.21
CA LYS A 346 28.68 12.53 13.18
C LYS A 346 27.71 13.00 14.27
N TYR A 347 27.16 12.09 15.08
CA TYR A 347 26.14 12.41 16.08
C TYR A 347 26.77 12.82 17.41
N LYS A 348 26.30 13.95 17.96
CA LYS A 348 26.75 14.50 19.25
C LYS A 348 25.69 14.26 20.32
N PHE A 349 26.05 13.56 21.39
CA PHE A 349 25.15 13.37 22.52
C PHE A 349 25.16 14.58 23.43
N VAL A 350 23.97 15.11 23.73
CA VAL A 350 23.79 16.31 24.54
C VAL A 350 22.77 16.08 25.64
N ASN A 351 22.88 16.84 26.72
CA ASN A 351 21.81 16.98 27.71
C ASN A 351 20.97 18.23 27.47
N ARG A 352 19.87 18.34 28.22
CA ARG A 352 18.93 19.48 28.11
C ARG A 352 19.60 20.85 28.26
N ASP A 353 20.58 20.97 29.16
CA ASP A 353 21.27 22.25 29.41
C ASP A 353 22.21 22.64 28.27
N GLU A 354 22.83 21.65 27.62
CA GLU A 354 23.67 21.88 26.45
C GLU A 354 22.82 22.30 25.24
N VAL A 355 21.64 21.73 25.06
CA VAL A 355 20.72 22.14 23.97
C VAL A 355 20.40 23.63 24.05
N LYS A 356 20.11 24.13 25.26
CA LYS A 356 19.84 25.56 25.50
C LYS A 356 21.02 26.46 25.07
N LYS A 357 22.26 25.97 25.18
CA LYS A 357 23.47 26.71 24.80
C LYS A 357 23.78 26.63 23.31
N ILE A 358 23.45 25.50 22.66
CA ILE A 358 23.75 25.26 21.24
C ILE A 358 22.87 26.14 20.32
N GLY A 359 21.71 26.58 20.81
CA GLY A 359 20.80 27.44 20.06
C GLY A 359 20.05 26.69 18.96
N ILE A 360 19.75 25.41 19.19
CA ILE A 360 18.97 24.59 18.27
C ILE A 360 17.54 25.12 18.21
N LYS A 361 17.02 25.35 17.00
CA LYS A 361 15.65 25.83 16.79
C LYS A 361 14.69 24.73 16.33
N HIS A 362 15.21 23.63 15.79
CA HIS A 362 14.42 22.56 15.23
C HIS A 362 14.76 21.22 15.85
N GLY A 363 13.73 20.39 16.05
CA GLY A 363 13.90 19.09 16.66
C GLY A 363 13.00 18.04 16.06
N LEU A 364 13.51 16.82 15.99
CA LEU A 364 12.82 15.62 15.52
C LEU A 364 12.53 14.71 16.73
N ILE A 365 11.28 14.30 16.88
CA ILE A 365 10.91 13.24 17.81
C ILE A 365 10.83 11.94 17.03
N MET A 366 11.68 10.98 17.38
CA MET A 366 11.77 9.68 16.72
C MET A 366 11.42 8.60 17.73
N HIS A 367 10.14 8.24 17.82
CA HIS A 367 9.69 7.18 18.72
C HIS A 367 8.50 6.41 18.16
N GLU A 368 8.41 5.12 18.51
CA GLU A 368 7.32 4.20 18.15
C GLU A 368 6.07 4.31 19.05
N LYS A 369 6.08 5.15 20.10
CA LYS A 369 5.07 5.15 21.17
C LYS A 369 4.61 6.56 21.45
N ASN A 370 3.29 6.77 21.44
CA ASN A 370 2.67 8.07 21.66
C ASN A 370 3.02 8.64 23.04
N GLU A 371 3.09 7.82 24.08
CA GLU A 371 3.40 8.31 25.44
C GLU A 371 4.80 8.93 25.51
N ILE A 372 5.74 8.42 24.72
CA ILE A 372 7.11 8.93 24.71
C ILE A 372 7.22 10.19 23.85
N ARG A 373 6.42 10.29 22.79
CA ARG A 373 6.27 11.54 22.05
C ARG A 373 5.79 12.66 22.97
N GLU A 374 4.76 12.42 23.79
CA GLU A 374 4.22 13.44 24.71
C GLU A 374 5.29 14.01 25.65
N VAL A 375 6.12 13.13 26.23
CA VAL A 375 7.26 13.54 27.08
C VAL A 375 8.22 14.46 26.34
N PHE A 376 8.55 14.12 25.09
CA PHE A 376 9.51 14.88 24.28
C PHE A 376 8.93 16.16 23.69
N VAL A 377 7.64 16.20 23.37
CA VAL A 377 6.93 17.40 22.94
C VAL A 377 7.02 18.49 24.01
N ASP A 378 6.89 18.13 25.28
CA ASP A 378 7.02 19.09 26.37
C ASP A 378 8.45 19.62 26.53
N ILE A 379 9.46 18.77 26.28
CA ILE A 379 10.86 19.22 26.22
C ILE A 379 11.06 20.22 25.07
N PHE A 380 10.50 19.97 23.89
CA PHE A 380 10.59 20.92 22.78
C PHE A 380 9.92 22.26 23.09
N LYS A 381 8.74 22.24 23.72
CA LYS A 381 8.08 23.46 24.21
C LYS A 381 8.97 24.21 25.21
N GLU A 382 9.54 23.52 26.20
CA GLU A 382 10.44 24.11 27.19
C GLU A 382 11.64 24.79 26.52
N LEU A 383 12.22 24.11 25.51
CA LEU A 383 13.40 24.56 24.80
C LEU A 383 13.10 25.55 23.66
N SER A 384 11.83 25.90 23.43
CA SER A 384 11.38 26.70 22.28
C SER A 384 11.84 26.12 20.94
N ILE A 385 11.89 24.79 20.86
CA ILE A 385 12.27 24.04 19.67
C ILE A 385 11.01 23.73 18.87
N GLN A 386 11.04 24.06 17.58
CA GLN A 386 10.00 23.68 16.66
C GLN A 386 10.10 22.18 16.35
N GLU A 387 9.03 21.43 16.66
CA GLU A 387 8.90 20.03 16.26
C GLU A 387 8.83 19.94 14.73
N LEU A 388 9.78 19.21 14.16
CA LEU A 388 9.72 18.68 12.82
C LEU A 388 9.02 17.32 12.90
N PRO A 389 7.96 17.09 12.12
CA PRO A 389 7.28 15.80 12.13
C PRO A 389 8.19 14.78 11.46
N LEU A 390 8.60 13.77 12.22
CA LEU A 390 9.26 12.62 11.64
C LEU A 390 8.20 11.56 11.35
N THR A 391 7.90 11.42 10.07
CA THR A 391 6.92 10.47 9.56
C THR A 391 7.59 9.09 9.53
N PRO A 392 7.15 8.07 10.32
CA PRO A 392 7.80 6.76 10.42
C PRO A 392 8.03 6.10 9.05
N PRO A 393 9.03 5.22 8.88
CA PRO A 393 9.53 4.83 7.56
C PRO A 393 8.56 3.90 6.84
N PHE A 394 7.55 3.40 7.57
CA PHE A 394 6.38 2.71 7.04
C PHE A 394 5.51 3.59 6.13
N LEU A 395 5.78 4.90 6.03
CA LEU A 395 4.98 5.81 5.24
C LEU A 395 5.43 5.87 3.78
N GLN A 396 4.75 5.00 3.01
CA GLN A 396 4.04 5.33 1.78
C GLN A 396 4.85 6.02 0.68
N THR A 397 5.97 5.41 0.29
CA THR A 397 6.50 5.68 -1.05
C THR A 397 5.37 5.48 -2.06
N PHE A 398 5.06 6.54 -2.78
CA PHE A 398 4.13 6.51 -3.88
C PHE A 398 4.93 6.44 -5.18
N GLY A 399 4.55 5.51 -6.03
CA GLY A 399 5.17 5.29 -7.31
C GLY A 399 4.14 5.22 -8.41
N ILE A 400 4.37 5.96 -9.49
CA ILE A 400 3.77 5.76 -10.81
C ILE A 400 4.92 5.47 -11.77
N PHE A 401 4.88 4.30 -12.37
CA PHE A 401 5.89 3.81 -13.29
C PHE A 401 5.27 3.45 -14.63
N VAL A 402 6.08 3.55 -15.67
CA VAL A 402 5.74 3.12 -17.04
C VAL A 402 6.80 2.17 -17.58
N THR A 403 6.40 1.33 -18.53
CA THR A 403 7.29 0.35 -19.19
C THR A 403 7.89 0.91 -20.47
N ASP A 404 8.80 0.15 -21.09
CA ASP A 404 9.43 0.46 -22.38
C ASP A 404 8.44 0.55 -23.56
N THR A 405 7.19 0.16 -23.37
CA THR A 405 6.12 0.29 -24.37
C THR A 405 5.41 1.65 -24.34
N HIS A 406 5.62 2.43 -23.28
CA HIS A 406 4.96 3.72 -23.06
C HIS A 406 5.62 4.86 -23.84
N ASP A 407 4.83 5.76 -24.41
CA ASP A 407 5.31 6.86 -25.27
C ASP A 407 6.24 7.85 -24.53
N LEU A 408 6.07 7.96 -23.20
CA LEU A 408 6.92 8.79 -22.33
C LEU A 408 8.22 8.10 -21.89
N TYR A 409 8.40 6.79 -22.08
CA TYR A 409 9.52 6.05 -21.50
C TYR A 409 10.90 6.59 -21.90
N ASN A 410 11.07 6.94 -23.18
CA ASN A 410 12.32 7.49 -23.72
C ASN A 410 12.54 8.96 -23.36
N GLN A 411 11.51 9.64 -22.85
CA GLN A 411 11.56 11.04 -22.42
C GLN A 411 11.99 11.18 -20.95
N ILE A 412 11.93 10.09 -20.19
CA ILE A 412 12.33 10.04 -18.78
C ILE A 412 13.84 9.82 -18.68
N ASP A 413 14.56 10.86 -18.27
CA ASP A 413 15.96 10.80 -17.82
C ASP A 413 16.01 10.45 -16.32
N PHE A 414 15.82 9.17 -16.02
CA PHE A 414 15.89 8.64 -14.66
C PHE A 414 17.19 7.88 -14.45
N LYS A 415 17.94 8.25 -13.40
CA LYS A 415 19.09 7.51 -12.91
C LYS A 415 18.71 6.84 -11.60
N THR A 416 18.98 5.55 -11.45
CA THR A 416 18.68 4.80 -10.22
C THR A 416 19.41 5.33 -8.99
N SER A 417 20.45 6.14 -9.17
CA SER A 417 21.18 6.85 -8.11
C SER A 417 20.52 8.17 -7.67
N CYS A 418 19.36 8.54 -8.22
CA CYS A 418 18.66 9.77 -7.85
C CYS A 418 17.98 9.60 -6.47
N PRO A 419 17.90 10.65 -5.63
CA PRO A 419 17.16 10.59 -4.37
C PRO A 419 15.69 10.19 -4.58
N PHE A 420 15.04 9.67 -3.54
CA PHE A 420 13.68 9.06 -3.51
C PHE A 420 12.50 9.97 -3.92
N SER A 421 12.80 11.14 -4.48
CA SER A 421 11.85 12.09 -5.02
C SER A 421 12.19 12.43 -6.46
N PHE A 422 11.41 11.88 -7.38
CA PHE A 422 11.46 12.16 -8.81
C PHE A 422 10.05 12.48 -9.32
N VAL A 423 9.89 13.63 -9.96
CA VAL A 423 8.62 13.97 -10.61
C VAL A 423 8.94 14.54 -11.98
N GLN A 424 8.45 13.86 -13.02
CA GLN A 424 8.55 14.39 -14.36
C GLN A 424 7.72 15.68 -14.47
N LYS A 425 8.23 16.69 -15.18
CA LYS A 425 7.67 18.04 -15.20
C LYS A 425 6.19 18.08 -15.60
N GLU A 426 5.75 17.25 -16.54
CA GLU A 426 4.32 17.17 -16.92
C GLU A 426 3.42 16.58 -15.81
N PHE A 427 4.01 15.91 -14.82
CA PHE A 427 3.31 15.32 -13.68
C PHE A 427 3.47 16.15 -12.39
N SER A 428 3.95 17.40 -12.47
CA SER A 428 3.91 18.31 -11.31
C SER A 428 2.48 18.57 -10.83
N GLU A 429 1.48 18.47 -11.71
CA GLU A 429 0.07 18.49 -11.30
C GLU A 429 -0.31 17.28 -10.45
N ILE A 430 0.39 16.14 -10.56
CA ILE A 430 0.24 15.04 -9.60
C ILE A 430 0.66 15.48 -8.19
N LEU A 431 1.68 16.32 -8.06
CA LEU A 431 2.03 16.89 -6.76
C LEU A 431 0.92 17.81 -6.22
N SER A 432 0.19 18.51 -7.10
CA SER A 432 -1.00 19.28 -6.71
C SER A 432 -2.15 18.39 -6.19
N LEU A 433 -2.12 17.08 -6.45
CA LEU A 433 -2.99 16.10 -5.79
C LEU A 433 -2.70 15.98 -4.31
N PHE A 434 -1.50 16.35 -3.86
CA PHE A 434 -1.13 16.37 -2.44
C PHE A 434 -1.25 17.79 -1.86
N GLU A 435 -1.52 18.80 -2.69
CA GLU A 435 -1.79 20.18 -2.28
C GLU A 435 -3.31 20.46 -2.20
N PHE A 436 -4.07 19.55 -1.58
CA PHE A 436 -5.52 19.71 -1.45
C PHE A 436 -5.89 21.05 -0.76
N SER A 437 -6.91 21.69 -1.32
CA SER A 437 -7.32 23.06 -1.02
C SER A 437 -7.63 23.29 0.46
N LYS A 438 -7.04 24.34 1.05
CA LYS A 438 -7.32 24.88 2.40
C LYS A 438 -8.79 25.32 2.66
N ASN A 439 -9.72 25.09 1.74
CA ASN A 439 -11.03 25.74 1.69
C ASN A 439 -12.26 24.80 1.78
N LYS A 440 -12.10 23.50 2.06
CA LYS A 440 -13.26 22.64 2.40
C LYS A 440 -13.51 22.66 3.92
N SER A 441 -14.75 22.43 4.35
CA SER A 441 -15.07 22.17 5.75
C SER A 441 -14.53 20.79 6.12
N LEU A 442 -13.30 20.76 6.64
CA LEU A 442 -12.60 19.53 6.98
C LEU A 442 -13.07 19.06 8.34
N TYR A 443 -13.61 17.84 8.39
CA TYR A 443 -13.93 17.22 9.66
C TYR A 443 -12.63 16.77 10.34
N VAL A 444 -12.40 17.22 11.57
CA VAL A 444 -11.40 16.61 12.45
C VAL A 444 -11.85 15.17 12.75
N LYS A 445 -10.91 14.25 12.96
CA LYS A 445 -11.13 12.82 13.24
C LYS A 445 -12.37 12.57 14.12
N ASP A 446 -12.47 13.29 15.25
CA ASP A 446 -13.56 13.12 16.21
C ASP A 446 -14.93 13.53 15.63
N ALA A 447 -15.00 14.58 14.82
CA ALA A 447 -16.24 15.00 14.17
C ALA A 447 -16.70 13.97 13.12
N LEU A 448 -15.75 13.39 12.38
CA LEU A 448 -16.05 12.34 11.41
C LEU A 448 -16.54 11.06 12.11
N ILE A 449 -15.82 10.62 13.15
CA ILE A 449 -16.19 9.48 13.99
C ILE A 449 -17.58 9.70 14.58
N ASP A 450 -17.81 10.84 15.24
CA ASP A 450 -19.10 11.18 15.83
C ASP A 450 -20.23 11.14 14.80
N MET A 451 -20.01 11.67 13.60
CA MET A 451 -21.05 11.71 12.56
C MET A 451 -21.35 10.33 12.00
N LEU A 452 -20.33 9.48 11.80
CA LEU A 452 -20.50 8.11 11.34
C LEU A 452 -21.25 7.26 12.39
N PHE A 453 -20.89 7.39 13.67
CA PHE A 453 -21.54 6.65 14.75
C PHE A 453 -22.93 7.19 15.13
N LYS A 454 -23.17 8.51 15.06
CA LYS A 454 -24.50 9.10 15.25
C LYS A 454 -25.50 8.62 14.18
N LYS A 455 -25.07 8.50 12.92
CA LYS A 455 -25.90 7.95 11.84
C LYS A 455 -26.20 6.47 12.03
N GLN A 456 -25.25 5.66 12.52
CA GLN A 456 -25.50 4.25 12.83
C GLN A 456 -26.57 4.08 13.92
N ARG A 457 -26.50 4.87 15.00
CA ARG A 457 -27.48 4.84 16.10
C ARG A 457 -28.88 5.31 15.71
N GLY A 458 -29.02 6.09 14.64
CA GLY A 458 -30.32 6.53 14.13
C GLY A 458 -31.01 5.54 13.17
N LYS A 459 -30.33 4.46 12.76
CA LYS A 459 -30.86 3.43 11.85
C LYS A 459 -31.15 2.08 12.53
N GLN A 460 -30.66 1.87 13.75
CA GLN A 460 -31.08 0.78 14.64
C GLN A 460 -32.34 1.21 15.39
#